data_AF-A0A2C5Y9N7-F1
#
_entry.id   AF-A0A2C5Y9N7-F1
#
_cell.length_a   1.000
_cell.length_b   1.000
_cell.length_c   1.000
_cell.angle_alpha   90.00
_cell.angle_beta   90.00
_cell.angle_gamma   90.00
#
_symmetry.space_group_name_H-M   'P 1'
#
loop_
_entity.id
_entity.type
_entity.pdbx_description
1 polymer ?
#
loop_
_entity_poly.entity_id
_entity_poly.type
_entity_poly.pdbx_seq_one_letter_code
_entity_poly.pdbx_strand_id
1 'polypeptide(L)'
;MDLNSNKTMAQDATPIPEAIQASQKKLLSTNSIPTSQQTTEALRACHTAASTLHAKIKRAEAESRASASRLALLGAERTGSKLPIDAKLQDVVNRVSRAAYTIITNPNIEMKPDFLALYVKIQQQLGRPESLPSVLELYATKPKPVSKNGEIRYLRQRPNSISKAVEVEVADLALRTAIEAKHLDSALGIIEASYSKKAFKRHKLLKRATPAALAVSSLPFTIYGLSTGYALYCQNTMDILTATTMCVIGFSGYFITVGSLGLIAKLSYKDHMKRVTWTPGTPLRYRWLREEERAALDAVACAWGFREEFRHGEETGADWEGLKEYMGYRQMILDRVEFMEGMS
;
A
#
# COMPACT_ATOMS: atom_id res chain seq x y z
N MET A 1 -1.34 -38.78 -19.59
CA MET A 1 -1.93 -38.94 -18.24
C MET A 1 -2.45 -37.62 -17.66
N ASP A 2 -2.08 -36.45 -18.20
CA ASP A 2 -2.41 -35.13 -17.63
C ASP A 2 -3.87 -34.67 -17.81
N LEU A 3 -4.58 -35.20 -18.82
CA LEU A 3 -5.99 -34.88 -19.08
C LEU A 3 -6.96 -35.37 -17.97
N ASN A 4 -6.61 -36.44 -17.24
CA ASN A 4 -7.43 -36.93 -16.14
C ASN A 4 -7.18 -36.18 -14.82
N SER A 5 -5.95 -35.68 -14.60
CA SER A 5 -5.62 -34.86 -13.43
C SER A 5 -6.28 -33.47 -13.48
N ASN A 6 -6.32 -32.85 -14.66
CA ASN A 6 -7.01 -31.57 -14.85
C ASN A 6 -8.54 -31.71 -14.68
N LYS A 7 -9.12 -32.85 -15.07
CA LYS A 7 -10.55 -33.11 -14.90
C LYS A 7 -10.97 -33.21 -13.43
N THR A 8 -10.17 -33.87 -12.58
CA THR A 8 -10.48 -34.02 -11.15
C THR A 8 -10.30 -32.70 -10.39
N MET A 9 -9.24 -31.92 -10.69
CA MET A 9 -9.06 -30.59 -10.08
C MET A 9 -10.18 -29.60 -10.42
N ALA A 10 -10.75 -29.70 -11.62
CA ALA A 10 -11.85 -28.85 -12.09
C ALA A 10 -13.22 -29.24 -11.50
N GLN A 11 -13.46 -30.53 -11.20
CA GLN A 11 -14.73 -30.99 -10.62
C GLN A 11 -14.89 -30.60 -9.14
N ASP A 12 -13.80 -30.50 -8.38
CA ASP A 12 -13.83 -30.07 -6.97
C ASP A 12 -13.91 -28.54 -6.78
N ALA A 13 -13.82 -27.75 -7.85
CA ALA A 13 -13.80 -26.28 -7.78
C ALA A 13 -15.16 -25.62 -8.01
N THR A 14 -16.17 -26.35 -8.50
CA THR A 14 -17.51 -25.84 -8.82
C THR A 14 -18.40 -25.50 -7.61
N PRO A 15 -18.36 -26.17 -6.45
CA PRO A 15 -19.31 -25.86 -5.36
C PRO A 15 -18.95 -24.55 -4.62
N ILE A 16 -17.68 -24.14 -4.69
CA ILE A 16 -17.14 -22.96 -3.99
C ILE A 16 -17.78 -21.64 -4.50
N PRO A 17 -17.80 -21.33 -5.81
CA PRO A 17 -18.40 -20.09 -6.31
C PRO A 17 -19.92 -20.03 -6.10
N GLU A 18 -20.62 -21.17 -6.13
CA GLU A 18 -22.08 -21.20 -5.95
C GLU A 18 -22.48 -20.87 -4.52
N ALA A 19 -21.76 -21.41 -3.52
CA ALA A 19 -21.98 -21.08 -2.10
C ALA A 19 -21.75 -19.58 -1.81
N ILE A 20 -20.75 -18.97 -2.45
CA ILE A 20 -20.46 -17.53 -2.33
C ILE A 20 -21.54 -16.68 -3.01
N GLN A 21 -22.00 -17.10 -4.19
CA GLN A 21 -23.10 -16.41 -4.85
C GLN A 21 -24.40 -16.51 -4.06
N ALA A 22 -24.66 -17.63 -3.38
CA ALA A 22 -25.81 -17.77 -2.49
C ALA A 22 -25.72 -16.84 -1.27
N SER A 23 -24.55 -16.76 -0.62
CA SER A 23 -24.35 -15.85 0.52
C SER A 23 -24.42 -14.37 0.08
N GLN A 24 -23.85 -14.05 -1.08
CA GLN A 24 -23.98 -12.75 -1.71
C GLN A 24 -25.45 -12.39 -1.98
N LYS A 25 -26.20 -13.27 -2.66
CA LYS A 25 -27.62 -13.05 -2.96
C LYS A 25 -28.44 -12.81 -1.70
N LYS A 26 -28.16 -13.55 -0.62
CA LYS A 26 -28.82 -13.39 0.69
C LYS A 26 -28.56 -12.01 1.31
N LEU A 27 -27.35 -11.48 1.16
CA LEU A 27 -27.01 -10.15 1.66
C LEU A 27 -27.64 -9.05 0.81
N LEU A 28 -27.67 -9.25 -0.51
CA LEU A 28 -28.25 -8.31 -1.47
C LEU A 28 -29.77 -8.26 -1.43
N SER A 29 -30.43 -9.39 -1.14
CA SER A 29 -31.89 -9.47 -1.03
C SER A 29 -32.43 -8.80 0.23
N THR A 30 -31.56 -8.48 1.18
CA THR A 30 -31.94 -7.78 2.41
C THR A 30 -32.04 -6.28 2.09
N ASN A 31 -33.26 -5.77 1.96
CA ASN A 31 -33.54 -4.35 1.66
C ASN A 31 -33.15 -3.37 2.78
N SER A 32 -32.60 -3.87 3.90
CA SER A 32 -32.09 -3.05 5.01
C SER A 32 -30.56 -2.92 4.94
N ILE A 33 -30.01 -1.95 5.68
CA ILE A 33 -28.56 -1.78 5.81
C ILE A 33 -28.02 -3.04 6.50
N PRO A 34 -27.17 -3.85 5.84
CA PRO A 34 -26.68 -5.09 6.42
C PRO A 34 -25.80 -4.79 7.62
N THR A 35 -25.94 -5.61 8.65
CA THR A 35 -25.14 -5.48 9.87
C THR A 35 -23.66 -5.68 9.53
N SER A 36 -22.79 -4.92 10.20
CA SER A 36 -21.33 -5.03 10.02
C SER A 36 -20.79 -6.46 10.16
N GLN A 37 -21.45 -7.33 10.94
CA GLN A 37 -21.06 -8.73 11.11
C GLN A 37 -21.40 -9.56 9.87
N GLN A 38 -22.59 -9.39 9.30
CA GLN A 38 -23.01 -10.09 8.09
C GLN A 38 -22.10 -9.78 6.90
N THR A 39 -21.66 -8.52 6.76
CA THR A 39 -20.70 -8.13 5.72
C THR A 39 -19.31 -8.74 5.96
N THR A 40 -18.85 -8.83 7.22
CA THR A 40 -17.58 -9.50 7.52
C THR A 40 -17.61 -10.98 7.27
N GLU A 41 -18.71 -11.66 7.61
CA GLU A 41 -18.88 -13.10 7.38
C GLU A 41 -18.86 -13.42 5.88
N ALA A 42 -19.53 -12.60 5.08
CA ALA A 42 -19.52 -12.70 3.62
C ALA A 42 -18.11 -12.59 3.03
N LEU A 43 -17.38 -11.54 3.44
CA LEU A 43 -16.02 -11.31 2.97
C LEU A 43 -15.05 -12.37 3.47
N ARG A 44 -15.25 -12.90 4.69
CA ARG A 44 -14.47 -14.04 5.21
C ARG A 44 -14.74 -15.30 4.42
N ALA A 45 -15.99 -15.58 4.03
CA ALA A 45 -16.30 -16.70 3.16
C ALA A 45 -15.59 -16.56 1.80
N CYS A 46 -15.60 -15.36 1.21
CA CYS A 46 -14.83 -15.07 -0.01
C CYS A 46 -13.31 -15.27 0.20
N HIS A 47 -12.76 -14.87 1.35
CA HIS A 47 -11.35 -15.05 1.68
C HIS A 47 -10.97 -16.52 1.84
N THR A 48 -11.78 -17.32 2.54
CA THR A 48 -11.53 -18.77 2.66
C THR A 48 -11.60 -19.45 1.30
N ALA A 49 -12.53 -19.04 0.44
CA ALA A 49 -12.56 -19.53 -0.93
C ALA A 49 -11.31 -19.11 -1.73
N ALA A 50 -10.90 -17.85 -1.64
CA ALA A 50 -9.72 -17.34 -2.31
C ALA A 50 -8.43 -18.04 -1.83
N SER A 51 -8.30 -18.37 -0.55
CA SER A 51 -7.13 -19.10 -0.04
C SER A 51 -7.05 -20.54 -0.56
N THR A 52 -8.19 -21.24 -0.66
CA THR A 52 -8.24 -22.57 -1.27
C THR A 52 -7.89 -22.53 -2.77
N LEU A 53 -8.36 -21.50 -3.48
CA LEU A 53 -8.03 -21.28 -4.89
C LEU A 53 -6.56 -20.91 -5.08
N HIS A 54 -6.00 -20.08 -4.19
CA HIS A 54 -4.60 -19.69 -4.24
C HIS A 54 -3.65 -20.90 -4.15
N ALA A 55 -3.96 -21.87 -3.29
CA ALA A 55 -3.19 -23.12 -3.21
C ALA A 55 -3.27 -23.92 -4.53
N LYS A 56 -4.43 -23.94 -5.19
CA LYS A 56 -4.62 -24.59 -6.49
C LYS A 56 -3.86 -23.85 -7.60
N ILE A 57 -3.92 -22.51 -7.63
CA ILE A 57 -3.20 -21.67 -8.60
C ILE A 57 -1.69 -21.88 -8.46
N LYS A 58 -1.13 -21.82 -7.24
CA LYS A 58 0.30 -22.04 -7.02
C LYS A 58 0.77 -23.44 -7.43
N ARG A 59 -0.05 -24.47 -7.19
CA ARG A 59 0.24 -25.84 -7.66
C ARG A 59 0.26 -25.91 -9.19
N ALA A 60 -0.76 -25.36 -9.84
CA ALA A 60 -0.82 -25.30 -11.31
C ALA A 60 0.37 -24.53 -11.90
N GLU A 61 0.76 -23.40 -11.30
CA GLU A 61 1.94 -22.63 -11.71
C GLU A 61 3.24 -23.44 -11.52
N ALA A 62 3.40 -24.15 -10.40
CA ALA A 62 4.57 -24.97 -10.16
C ALA A 62 4.68 -26.15 -11.15
N GLU A 63 3.57 -26.84 -11.43
CA GLU A 63 3.51 -27.92 -12.43
C GLU A 63 3.81 -27.41 -13.83
N SER A 64 3.30 -26.23 -14.18
CA SER A 64 3.55 -25.59 -15.47
C SER A 64 5.02 -25.17 -15.62
N ARG A 65 5.66 -24.65 -14.56
CA ARG A 65 7.09 -24.33 -14.54
C ARG A 65 7.98 -25.57 -14.62
N ALA A 66 7.63 -26.63 -13.89
CA ALA A 66 8.34 -27.90 -13.96
C ALA A 66 8.26 -28.49 -15.38
N SER A 67 7.08 -28.46 -15.99
CA SER A 67 6.87 -28.89 -17.38
C SER A 67 7.68 -28.04 -18.37
N ALA A 68 7.67 -26.71 -18.21
CA ALA A 68 8.45 -25.80 -19.05
C ALA A 68 9.97 -26.02 -18.91
N SER A 69 10.47 -26.29 -17.70
CA SER A 69 11.89 -26.61 -17.49
C SER A 69 12.28 -27.94 -18.13
N ARG A 70 11.39 -28.95 -18.11
CA ARG A 70 11.60 -30.22 -18.81
C ARG A 70 11.61 -30.02 -20.33
N LEU A 71 10.70 -29.22 -20.88
CA LEU A 71 10.68 -28.89 -22.31
C LEU A 71 11.92 -28.11 -22.75
N ALA A 72 12.40 -27.17 -21.91
CA ALA A 72 13.65 -26.47 -22.16
C ALA A 72 14.87 -27.41 -22.14
N LEU A 73 14.90 -28.39 -21.22
CA LEU A 73 15.92 -29.44 -21.19
C LEU A 73 15.87 -30.32 -22.45
N LEU A 74 14.68 -30.53 -23.01
CA LEU A 74 14.43 -31.29 -24.24
C LEU A 74 14.71 -30.49 -25.53
N GLY A 75 15.19 -29.25 -25.42
CA GLY A 75 15.55 -28.42 -26.58
C GLY A 75 14.35 -27.89 -27.40
N ALA A 76 13.13 -27.94 -26.84
CA ALA A 76 11.95 -27.40 -27.52
C ALA A 76 11.99 -25.86 -27.53
N GLU A 77 11.79 -25.25 -28.70
CA GLU A 77 11.72 -23.79 -28.83
C GLU A 77 10.62 -23.18 -27.96
N ARG A 78 10.95 -22.11 -27.24
CA ARG A 78 10.00 -21.31 -26.45
C ARG A 78 9.04 -20.59 -27.40
N THR A 79 7.92 -21.22 -27.75
CA THR A 79 6.75 -20.47 -28.16
C THR A 79 6.23 -19.73 -26.93
N GLY A 80 6.40 -18.40 -26.91
CA GLY A 80 6.15 -17.51 -25.78
C GLY A 80 4.68 -17.36 -25.36
N SER A 81 3.85 -18.40 -25.51
CA SER A 81 2.47 -18.39 -25.04
C SER A 81 2.43 -18.54 -23.52
N LYS A 82 1.66 -17.66 -22.87
CA LYS A 82 1.33 -17.78 -21.45
C LYS A 82 0.81 -19.19 -21.21
N LEU A 83 1.43 -19.93 -20.28
CA LEU A 83 1.01 -21.29 -19.92
C LEU A 83 -0.50 -21.26 -19.63
N PRO A 84 -1.31 -22.05 -20.34
CA PRO A 84 -2.76 -21.99 -20.23
C PRO A 84 -3.14 -22.52 -18.85
N ILE A 85 -3.30 -21.61 -17.89
CA ILE A 85 -4.06 -21.91 -16.67
C ILE A 85 -5.44 -22.34 -17.14
N ASP A 86 -5.93 -23.47 -16.63
CA ASP A 86 -7.22 -24.05 -17.00
C ASP A 86 -8.30 -22.94 -17.02
N ALA A 87 -8.96 -22.76 -18.18
CA ALA A 87 -9.94 -21.70 -18.38
C ALA A 87 -11.05 -21.74 -17.32
N LYS A 88 -11.39 -22.95 -16.84
CA LYS A 88 -12.36 -23.15 -15.77
C LYS A 88 -11.88 -22.58 -14.43
N LEU A 89 -10.59 -22.73 -14.10
CA LEU A 89 -10.04 -22.17 -12.87
C LEU A 89 -10.06 -20.64 -12.92
N GLN A 90 -9.72 -20.05 -14.07
CA GLN A 90 -9.82 -18.60 -14.30
C GLN A 90 -11.26 -18.09 -14.17
N ASP A 91 -12.24 -18.84 -14.68
CA ASP A 91 -13.66 -18.49 -14.53
C ASP A 91 -14.12 -18.51 -13.07
N VAL A 92 -13.68 -19.49 -12.28
CA VAL A 92 -13.98 -19.55 -10.84
C VAL A 92 -13.34 -18.36 -10.11
N VAL A 93 -12.07 -18.04 -10.39
CA VAL A 93 -11.37 -16.86 -9.85
C VAL A 93 -12.12 -15.57 -10.18
N ASN A 94 -12.55 -15.42 -11.44
CA ASN A 94 -13.33 -14.27 -11.89
C ASN A 94 -14.66 -14.14 -11.15
N ARG A 95 -15.36 -15.26 -10.93
CA ARG A 95 -16.63 -15.27 -10.18
C ARG A 95 -16.43 -14.84 -8.73
N VAL A 96 -15.40 -15.33 -8.05
CA VAL A 96 -15.09 -14.94 -6.67
C VAL A 96 -14.69 -13.47 -6.58
N SER A 97 -13.81 -13.01 -7.48
CA SER A 97 -13.40 -11.60 -7.53
C SER A 97 -14.59 -10.67 -7.79
N ARG A 98 -15.47 -11.02 -8.75
CA ARG A 98 -16.71 -10.27 -9.03
C ARG A 98 -17.68 -10.30 -7.85
N ALA A 99 -17.84 -11.42 -7.16
CA ALA A 99 -18.66 -11.50 -5.96
C ALA A 99 -18.13 -10.58 -4.85
N ALA A 100 -16.82 -10.60 -4.59
CA ALA A 100 -16.20 -9.70 -3.62
C ALA A 100 -16.37 -8.22 -4.02
N TYR A 101 -16.15 -7.89 -5.30
CA TYR A 101 -16.30 -6.53 -5.81
C TYR A 101 -17.74 -6.03 -5.68
N THR A 102 -18.72 -6.83 -6.10
CA THR A 102 -20.15 -6.49 -6.00
C THR A 102 -20.58 -6.30 -4.55
N ILE A 103 -20.15 -7.15 -3.61
CA ILE A 103 -20.42 -6.97 -2.18
C ILE A 103 -19.97 -5.58 -1.72
N ILE A 104 -18.76 -5.16 -2.10
CA ILE A 104 -18.15 -3.92 -1.61
C ILE A 104 -18.68 -2.67 -2.31
N THR A 105 -19.03 -2.77 -3.58
CA THR A 105 -19.56 -1.62 -4.34
C THR A 105 -21.00 -1.28 -4.01
N ASN A 106 -21.76 -2.20 -3.40
CA ASN A 106 -23.16 -1.97 -3.04
C ASN A 106 -23.37 -0.69 -2.21
N PRO A 107 -24.34 0.16 -2.57
CA PRO A 107 -24.56 1.44 -1.88
C PRO A 107 -24.99 1.26 -0.41
N ASN A 108 -25.68 0.17 -0.10
CA ASN A 108 -26.21 -0.12 1.24
C ASN A 108 -25.12 -0.51 2.26
N ILE A 109 -23.90 -0.84 1.81
CA ILE A 109 -22.83 -1.30 2.68
C ILE A 109 -21.90 -0.12 3.03
N GLU A 110 -21.77 0.18 4.32
CA GLU A 110 -20.76 1.14 4.78
C GLU A 110 -19.36 0.58 4.56
N MET A 111 -18.49 1.38 3.92
CA MET A 111 -17.10 1.02 3.70
C MET A 111 -16.25 1.36 4.94
N LYS A 112 -15.81 0.30 5.64
CA LYS A 112 -14.88 0.36 6.78
C LYS A 112 -13.44 -0.01 6.35
N PRO A 113 -12.40 0.45 7.08
CA PRO A 113 -11.01 0.10 6.77
C PRO A 113 -10.76 -1.41 6.81
N ASP A 114 -11.38 -2.12 7.75
CA ASP A 114 -11.26 -3.59 7.85
C ASP A 114 -11.76 -4.31 6.60
N PHE A 115 -12.83 -3.80 5.98
CA PHE A 115 -13.40 -4.39 4.77
C PHE A 115 -12.49 -4.17 3.57
N LEU A 116 -11.88 -2.98 3.49
CA LEU A 116 -10.87 -2.67 2.48
C LEU A 116 -9.65 -3.59 2.62
N ALA A 117 -9.13 -3.76 3.85
CA ALA A 117 -7.99 -4.63 4.11
C ALA A 117 -8.30 -6.09 3.74
N LEU A 118 -9.48 -6.61 4.08
CA LEU A 118 -9.90 -7.96 3.69
C LEU A 118 -10.04 -8.10 2.17
N TYR A 119 -10.60 -7.10 1.49
CA TYR A 119 -10.72 -7.12 0.03
C TYR A 119 -9.36 -7.19 -0.67
N VAL A 120 -8.43 -6.34 -0.23
CA VAL A 120 -7.09 -6.26 -0.82
C VAL A 120 -6.34 -7.59 -0.61
N LYS A 121 -6.52 -8.24 0.55
CA LYS A 121 -6.02 -9.61 0.79
C LYS A 121 -6.67 -10.67 -0.12
N ILE A 122 -7.97 -10.58 -0.36
CA ILE A 122 -8.68 -11.48 -1.29
C ILE A 122 -8.10 -11.33 -2.70
N GLN A 123 -7.97 -10.09 -3.19
CA GLN A 123 -7.45 -9.84 -4.54
C GLN A 123 -5.96 -10.21 -4.66
N GLN A 124 -5.17 -10.09 -3.59
CA GLN A 124 -3.80 -10.62 -3.55
C GLN A 124 -3.77 -12.13 -3.80
N GLN A 125 -4.61 -12.89 -3.08
CA GLN A 125 -4.66 -14.34 -3.23
C GLN A 125 -5.11 -14.77 -4.63
N LEU A 126 -5.99 -13.98 -5.25
CA LEU A 126 -6.49 -14.22 -6.60
C LEU A 126 -5.57 -13.70 -7.72
N GLY A 127 -4.57 -12.86 -7.41
CA GLY A 127 -3.66 -12.27 -8.39
C GLY A 127 -4.33 -11.28 -9.36
N ARG A 128 -5.41 -10.61 -8.94
CA ARG A 128 -6.26 -9.76 -9.80
C ARG A 128 -6.23 -8.29 -9.35
N PRO A 129 -5.30 -7.46 -9.84
CA PRO A 129 -5.15 -6.08 -9.37
C PRO A 129 -6.09 -5.05 -10.04
N GLU A 130 -6.74 -5.40 -11.16
CA GLU A 130 -7.50 -4.47 -12.02
C GLU A 130 -8.56 -3.65 -11.28
N SER A 131 -9.20 -4.25 -10.28
CA SER A 131 -10.27 -3.61 -9.50
C SER A 131 -9.79 -2.79 -8.30
N LEU A 132 -8.51 -2.91 -7.93
CA LEU A 132 -7.95 -2.29 -6.72
C LEU A 132 -7.97 -0.75 -6.77
N PRO A 133 -7.52 -0.09 -7.86
CA PRO A 133 -7.57 1.38 -7.94
C PRO A 133 -8.97 1.92 -7.70
N SER A 134 -9.96 1.36 -8.42
CA SER A 134 -11.37 1.77 -8.33
C SER A 134 -11.92 1.62 -6.91
N VAL A 135 -11.65 0.49 -6.24
CA VAL A 135 -12.15 0.25 -4.87
C VAL A 135 -11.49 1.19 -3.85
N LEU A 136 -10.21 1.51 -4.03
CA LEU A 136 -9.51 2.49 -3.18
C LEU A 136 -10.09 3.90 -3.35
N GLU A 137 -10.45 4.30 -4.57
CA GLU A 137 -11.13 5.57 -4.80
C GLU A 137 -12.55 5.58 -4.23
N LEU A 138 -13.28 4.47 -4.37
CA LEU A 138 -14.59 4.29 -3.75
C LEU A 138 -14.50 4.38 -2.22
N TYR A 139 -13.44 3.86 -1.58
CA TYR A 139 -13.26 3.98 -0.13
C TYR A 139 -13.32 5.44 0.36
N ALA A 140 -12.75 6.36 -0.41
CA ALA A 140 -12.74 7.79 -0.06
C ALA A 140 -14.05 8.52 -0.43
N THR A 141 -14.74 8.10 -1.49
CA THR A 141 -15.85 8.85 -2.10
C THR A 141 -17.23 8.29 -1.79
N LYS A 142 -17.33 7.00 -1.44
CA LYS A 142 -18.61 6.28 -1.29
C LYS A 142 -19.47 6.94 -0.21
N PRO A 143 -20.77 7.19 -0.47
CA PRO A 143 -21.65 7.77 0.54
C PRO A 143 -21.89 6.79 1.69
N LYS A 144 -22.10 7.31 2.90
CA LYS A 144 -22.44 6.49 4.07
C LYS A 144 -23.96 6.29 4.13
N PRO A 145 -24.47 5.05 4.08
CA PRO A 145 -25.88 4.78 4.29
C PRO A 145 -26.22 4.96 5.77
N VAL A 146 -27.30 5.69 6.05
CA VAL A 146 -27.83 5.90 7.40
C VAL A 146 -29.34 5.65 7.35
N SER A 147 -29.82 4.78 8.22
CA SER A 147 -31.27 4.56 8.39
C SER A 147 -31.83 5.72 9.21
N LYS A 148 -32.68 6.54 8.60
CA LYS A 148 -33.42 7.60 9.30
C LYS A 148 -34.91 7.37 9.03
N ASN A 149 -35.67 7.08 10.09
CA ASN A 149 -37.12 6.85 10.02
C ASN A 149 -37.54 5.72 9.06
N GLY A 150 -36.76 4.64 8.97
CA GLY A 150 -37.07 3.51 8.07
C GLY A 150 -36.69 3.73 6.60
N GLU A 151 -36.23 4.92 6.22
CA GLU A 151 -35.68 5.22 4.90
C GLU A 151 -34.14 5.23 4.91
N ILE A 152 -33.53 4.68 3.87
CA ILE A 152 -32.07 4.70 3.69
C ILE A 152 -31.68 6.05 3.10
N ARG A 153 -30.98 6.88 3.88
CA ARG A 153 -30.39 8.15 3.42
C ARG A 153 -28.90 8.01 3.22
N TYR A 154 -28.38 8.60 2.16
CA TYR A 154 -26.98 8.56 1.80
C TYR A 154 -26.29 9.87 2.19
N LEU A 155 -25.37 9.81 3.15
CA LEU A 155 -24.57 10.96 3.56
C LEU A 155 -23.32 11.07 2.67
N ARG A 156 -23.13 12.25 2.07
CA ARG A 156 -21.93 12.57 1.29
C ARG A 156 -20.69 12.54 2.19
N GLN A 157 -19.69 11.75 1.83
CA GLN A 157 -18.43 11.67 2.57
C GLN A 157 -17.45 12.77 2.15
N ARG A 158 -16.53 13.11 3.07
CA ARG A 158 -15.41 14.03 2.81
C ARG A 158 -14.18 13.21 2.41
N PRO A 159 -13.81 13.15 1.12
CA PRO A 159 -12.70 12.32 0.65
C PRO A 159 -11.33 12.77 1.18
N ASN A 160 -11.21 14.03 1.60
CA ASN A 160 -9.97 14.61 2.14
C ASN A 160 -9.86 14.51 3.67
N SER A 161 -10.72 13.71 4.33
CA SER A 161 -10.71 13.51 5.78
C SER A 161 -9.63 12.49 6.20
N ILE A 162 -9.04 12.67 7.39
CA ILE A 162 -8.00 11.77 7.93
C ILE A 162 -8.55 10.35 8.14
N SER A 163 -9.82 10.23 8.55
CA SER A 163 -10.52 8.96 8.74
C SER A 163 -10.67 8.13 7.46
N LYS A 164 -10.49 8.76 6.29
CA LYS A 164 -10.58 8.11 4.98
C LYS A 164 -9.22 7.94 4.32
N ALA A 165 -8.13 8.13 5.06
CA ALA A 165 -6.82 7.74 4.60
C ALA A 165 -6.73 6.22 4.49
N VAL A 166 -6.15 5.74 3.40
CA VAL A 166 -5.78 4.34 3.23
C VAL A 166 -4.56 4.07 4.10
N GLU A 167 -4.57 2.94 4.80
CA GLU A 167 -3.43 2.53 5.61
C GLU A 167 -2.25 2.10 4.74
N VAL A 168 -1.03 2.43 5.17
CA VAL A 168 0.21 2.16 4.43
C VAL A 168 0.35 0.67 4.11
N GLU A 169 0.10 -0.20 5.09
CA GLU A 169 0.21 -1.65 4.91
C GLU A 169 -0.75 -2.20 3.84
N VAL A 170 -1.97 -1.66 3.79
CA VAL A 170 -2.97 -2.06 2.80
C VAL A 170 -2.59 -1.54 1.41
N ALA A 171 -2.07 -0.32 1.32
CA ALA A 171 -1.58 0.25 0.06
C ALA A 171 -0.35 -0.50 -0.48
N ASP A 172 0.61 -0.84 0.38
CA ASP A 172 1.80 -1.61 0.04
C ASP A 172 1.43 -3.01 -0.45
N LEU A 173 0.47 -3.66 0.21
CA LEU A 173 -0.03 -4.97 -0.20
C LEU A 173 -0.73 -4.88 -1.56
N ALA A 174 -1.59 -3.89 -1.79
CA ALA A 174 -2.19 -3.66 -3.10
C ALA A 174 -1.13 -3.41 -4.18
N LEU A 175 -0.13 -2.58 -3.91
CA LEU A 175 0.94 -2.27 -4.85
C LEU A 175 1.77 -3.50 -5.21
N ARG A 176 2.14 -4.32 -4.21
CA ARG A 176 2.82 -5.60 -4.43
C ARG A 176 2.01 -6.53 -5.33
N THR A 177 0.69 -6.60 -5.15
CA THR A 177 -0.15 -7.44 -6.02
C THR A 177 -0.17 -6.98 -7.47
N ALA A 178 -0.18 -5.66 -7.70
CA ALA A 178 -0.13 -5.11 -9.05
C ALA A 178 1.23 -5.35 -9.72
N ILE A 179 2.31 -5.24 -8.94
CA ILE A 179 3.67 -5.56 -9.38
C ILE A 179 3.81 -7.05 -9.73
N GLU A 180 3.34 -7.94 -8.84
CA GLU A 180 3.39 -9.39 -9.05
C GLU A 180 2.62 -9.82 -10.29
N ALA A 181 1.44 -9.22 -10.51
CA ALA A 181 0.62 -9.48 -11.68
C ALA A 181 1.10 -8.73 -12.95
N LYS A 182 2.15 -7.91 -12.85
CA LYS A 182 2.69 -7.10 -13.95
C LYS A 182 1.62 -6.28 -14.67
N HIS A 183 0.86 -5.49 -13.92
CA HIS A 183 -0.12 -4.53 -14.47
C HIS A 183 0.24 -3.09 -14.06
N LEU A 184 0.84 -2.32 -14.98
CA LEU A 184 1.38 -0.98 -14.70
C LEU A 184 0.27 0.02 -14.36
N ASP A 185 -0.79 0.05 -15.16
CA ASP A 185 -1.93 0.95 -14.96
C ASP A 185 -2.58 0.77 -13.59
N SER A 186 -2.67 -0.48 -13.13
CA SER A 186 -3.20 -0.79 -11.80
C SER A 186 -2.23 -0.33 -10.69
N ALA A 187 -0.92 -0.51 -10.88
CA ALA A 187 0.08 -0.05 -9.91
C ALA A 187 0.07 1.48 -9.77
N LEU A 188 0.07 2.20 -10.91
CA LEU A 188 -0.02 3.66 -10.92
C LEU A 188 -1.35 4.14 -10.33
N GLY A 189 -2.47 3.52 -10.73
CA GLY A 189 -3.80 3.84 -10.19
C GLY A 189 -3.89 3.61 -8.67
N ILE A 190 -3.25 2.57 -8.12
CA ILE A 190 -3.17 2.36 -6.67
C ILE A 190 -2.39 3.49 -6.00
N ILE A 191 -1.25 3.91 -6.57
CA ILE A 191 -0.44 5.00 -6.02
C ILE A 191 -1.24 6.31 -5.99
N GLU A 192 -2.02 6.58 -7.05
CA GLU A 192 -2.89 7.74 -7.12
C GLU A 192 -4.06 7.68 -6.14
N ALA A 193 -4.71 6.52 -6.03
CA ALA A 193 -5.82 6.30 -5.13
C ALA A 193 -5.42 6.32 -3.64
N SER A 194 -4.15 6.05 -3.31
CA SER A 194 -3.63 5.94 -1.94
C SER A 194 -2.70 7.11 -1.56
N TYR A 195 -1.40 7.03 -1.88
CA TYR A 195 -0.35 7.94 -1.39
C TYR A 195 -0.52 9.38 -1.89
N SER A 196 -1.06 9.56 -3.10
CA SER A 196 -1.18 10.89 -3.70
C SER A 196 -2.27 11.76 -3.03
N LYS A 197 -3.29 11.13 -2.41
CA LYS A 197 -4.48 11.81 -1.86
C LYS A 197 -4.13 12.69 -0.65
N LYS A 198 -4.87 13.80 -0.50
CA LYS A 198 -4.71 14.74 0.62
C LYS A 198 -5.02 14.09 1.98
N ALA A 199 -5.94 13.12 2.01
CA ALA A 199 -6.26 12.35 3.21
C ALA A 199 -5.02 11.62 3.78
N PHE A 200 -4.28 10.93 2.91
CA PHE A 200 -3.05 10.22 3.29
C PHE A 200 -1.98 11.17 3.84
N LYS A 201 -1.74 12.29 3.15
CA LYS A 201 -0.77 13.32 3.59
C LYS A 201 -1.12 13.89 4.97
N ARG A 202 -2.40 14.14 5.25
CA ARG A 202 -2.88 14.60 6.56
C ARG A 202 -2.75 13.52 7.63
N HIS A 203 -3.08 12.28 7.30
CA HIS A 203 -2.91 11.14 8.20
C HIS A 203 -1.43 10.94 8.56
N LYS A 204 -0.51 11.06 7.59
CA LYS A 204 0.93 11.00 7.83
C LYS A 204 1.41 12.12 8.75
N LEU A 205 0.92 13.35 8.57
CA LEU A 205 1.22 14.46 9.48
C LEU A 205 0.75 14.13 10.90
N LEU A 206 -0.47 13.64 11.06
CA LEU A 206 -0.99 13.27 12.39
C LEU A 206 -0.22 12.10 13.02
N LYS A 207 0.09 11.05 12.25
CA LYS A 207 0.73 9.84 12.80
C LYS A 207 2.23 10.03 13.06
N ARG A 208 2.94 10.78 12.22
CA ARG A 208 4.41 10.92 12.29
C ARG A 208 4.88 12.29 12.82
N ALA A 209 4.16 13.38 12.57
CA ALA A 209 4.58 14.71 13.03
C ALA A 209 4.07 15.02 14.44
N THR A 210 2.86 14.58 14.81
CA THR A 210 2.30 14.80 16.15
C THR A 210 3.17 14.26 17.30
N PRO A 211 3.68 13.01 17.28
CA PRO A 211 4.53 12.54 18.38
C PRO A 211 5.82 13.36 18.52
N ALA A 212 6.44 13.75 17.39
CA ALA A 212 7.62 14.59 17.41
C ALA A 212 7.31 16.01 17.91
N ALA A 213 6.19 16.60 17.49
CA ALA A 213 5.75 17.91 17.95
C ALA A 213 5.45 17.92 19.45
N LEU A 214 4.80 16.87 19.95
CA LEU A 214 4.55 16.71 21.39
C LEU A 214 5.86 16.60 22.18
N ALA A 215 6.82 15.80 21.70
CA ALA A 215 8.13 15.69 22.33
C ALA A 215 8.87 17.04 22.41
N VAL A 216 8.87 17.80 21.31
CA VAL A 216 9.46 19.15 21.29
C VAL A 216 8.71 20.12 22.21
N SER A 217 7.38 20.02 22.29
CA SER A 217 6.59 20.89 23.16
C SER A 217 6.80 20.61 24.65
N SER A 218 7.08 19.36 25.03
CA SER A 218 7.41 18.99 26.41
C SER A 218 8.83 19.35 26.83
N LEU A 219 9.69 19.67 25.86
CA LEU A 219 11.14 19.83 26.05
C LEU A 219 11.52 20.94 27.06
N PRO A 220 10.88 22.14 27.07
CA PRO A 220 11.19 23.16 28.07
C PRO A 220 10.91 22.70 29.52
N PHE A 221 9.83 21.93 29.71
CA PHE A 221 9.47 21.41 31.03
C PHE A 221 10.46 20.33 31.49
N THR A 222 10.89 19.45 30.58
CA THR A 222 11.90 18.43 30.90
C THR A 222 13.26 19.05 31.21
N ILE A 223 13.67 20.08 30.44
CA ILE A 223 14.91 20.81 30.72
C ILE A 223 14.84 21.45 32.10
N TYR A 224 13.76 22.18 32.41
CA TYR A 224 13.61 22.84 33.70
C TYR A 224 13.67 21.85 34.87
N GLY A 225 12.98 20.71 34.76
CA GLY A 225 13.02 19.65 35.77
C GLY A 225 14.42 19.06 35.96
N LEU A 226 15.12 18.75 34.86
CA LEU A 226 16.50 18.24 34.89
C LEU A 226 17.48 19.25 35.50
N SER A 227 17.37 20.52 35.11
CA SER A 227 18.20 21.59 35.66
C SER A 227 17.97 21.79 37.16
N THR A 228 16.71 21.70 37.61
CA THR A 228 16.36 21.82 39.04
C THR A 228 16.89 20.64 39.84
N GLY A 229 16.74 19.41 39.34
CA GLY A 229 17.32 18.23 39.98
C GLY A 229 18.84 18.31 40.08
N TYR A 230 19.51 18.74 39.01
CA TYR A 230 20.96 18.91 39.01
C TYR A 230 21.42 19.98 40.03
N ALA A 231 20.74 21.13 40.07
CA ALA A 231 21.06 22.20 41.01
C ALA A 231 20.87 21.78 42.48
N LEU A 232 19.89 20.93 42.79
CA LEU A 232 19.61 20.49 44.16
C LEU A 232 20.56 19.38 44.66
N TYR A 233 20.94 18.44 43.79
CA TYR A 233 21.69 17.25 44.23
C TYR A 233 23.18 17.28 43.90
N CYS A 234 23.59 18.00 42.85
CA CYS A 234 24.96 17.94 42.35
C CYS A 234 25.78 19.21 42.59
N GLN A 235 25.15 20.34 42.92
CA GLN A 235 25.82 21.63 43.07
C GLN A 235 25.64 22.21 44.48
N ASN A 236 26.75 22.46 45.18
CA ASN A 236 26.75 23.05 46.54
C ASN A 236 27.42 24.43 46.61
N THR A 237 27.79 25.02 45.47
CA THR A 237 28.67 26.20 45.40
C THR A 237 27.98 27.50 44.96
N MET A 238 26.79 27.43 44.34
CA MET A 238 26.00 28.62 43.97
C MET A 238 24.59 28.52 44.53
N ASP A 239 23.92 29.68 44.59
CA ASP A 239 22.50 29.75 44.87
C ASP A 239 21.68 29.00 43.80
N ILE A 240 20.63 28.32 44.26
CA ILE A 240 19.82 27.38 43.48
C ILE A 240 19.23 28.08 42.24
N LEU A 241 18.82 29.34 42.36
CA LEU A 241 18.22 30.09 41.25
C LEU A 241 19.24 30.41 40.14
N THR A 242 20.47 30.74 40.52
CA THR A 242 21.55 30.99 39.56
C THR A 242 22.04 29.69 38.90
N ALA A 243 22.18 28.62 39.69
CA ALA A 243 22.56 27.29 39.22
C ALA A 243 21.56 26.75 38.19
N THR A 244 20.26 26.78 38.52
CA THR A 244 19.21 26.32 37.61
C THR A 244 19.18 27.10 36.31
N THR A 245 19.30 28.43 36.36
CA THR A 245 19.30 29.28 35.16
C THR A 245 20.46 28.95 34.22
N MET A 246 21.68 28.79 34.75
CA MET A 246 22.84 28.40 33.95
C MET A 246 22.68 27.01 33.34
N CYS A 247 22.18 26.04 34.10
CA CYS A 247 21.91 24.69 33.60
C CYS A 247 20.81 24.68 32.52
N VAL A 248 19.75 25.48 32.67
CA VAL A 248 18.68 25.58 31.66
C VAL A 248 19.26 26.11 30.36
N ILE A 249 20.09 27.16 30.41
CA ILE A 249 20.76 27.72 29.22
C ILE A 249 21.66 26.65 28.57
N GLY A 250 22.49 25.96 29.37
CA GLY A 250 23.41 24.93 28.89
C GLY A 250 22.70 23.75 28.23
N PHE A 251 21.70 23.15 28.91
CA PHE A 251 20.92 22.05 28.35
C PHE A 251 20.12 22.48 27.13
N SER A 252 19.51 23.67 27.14
CA SER A 252 18.78 24.19 25.98
C SER A 252 19.68 24.35 24.77
N GLY A 253 20.89 24.90 24.95
CA GLY A 253 21.87 25.04 23.88
C GLY A 253 22.25 23.70 23.25
N TYR A 254 22.51 22.68 24.08
CA TYR A 254 22.82 21.33 23.61
C TYR A 254 21.65 20.70 22.83
N PHE A 255 20.44 20.72 23.38
CA PHE A 255 19.29 20.10 22.71
C PHE A 255 18.89 20.82 21.41
N ILE A 256 19.02 22.15 21.33
CA ILE A 256 18.74 22.90 20.10
C ILE A 256 19.78 22.56 19.02
N THR A 257 21.06 22.57 19.36
CA THR A 257 22.14 22.30 18.40
C THR A 257 22.08 20.86 17.89
N VAL A 258 22.08 19.86 18.79
CA VAL A 258 22.00 18.45 18.41
C VAL A 258 20.66 18.10 17.76
N GLY A 259 19.56 18.66 18.25
CA GLY A 259 18.22 18.46 17.68
C GLY A 259 18.11 18.99 16.25
N SER A 260 18.67 20.17 15.97
CA SER A 260 18.68 20.74 14.61
C SER A 260 19.50 19.88 13.64
N LEU A 261 20.66 19.39 14.07
CA LEU A 261 21.49 18.49 13.26
C LEU A 261 20.79 17.15 12.99
N GLY A 262 20.15 16.57 14.00
CA GLY A 262 19.36 15.35 13.86
C GLY A 262 18.17 15.51 12.91
N LEU A 263 17.51 16.68 12.92
CA LEU A 263 16.43 17.00 11.97
C LEU A 263 16.94 17.05 10.53
N ILE A 264 18.07 17.73 10.29
CA ILE A 264 18.69 17.81 8.96
C ILE A 264 19.11 16.42 8.49
N ALA A 265 19.75 15.62 9.35
CA ALA A 265 20.15 14.25 9.04
C ALA A 265 18.95 13.38 8.66
N LYS A 266 17.87 13.44 9.44
CA LYS A 266 16.63 12.69 9.17
C LYS A 266 15.94 13.11 7.87
N LEU A 267 15.94 14.41 7.55
CA LEU A 267 15.38 14.93 6.29
C LEU A 267 16.27 14.67 5.08
N SER A 268 17.57 14.43 5.30
CA SER A 268 18.57 14.18 4.25
C SER A 268 18.83 12.70 3.99
N TYR A 269 18.36 11.80 4.86
CA TYR A 269 18.54 10.36 4.75
C TYR A 269 17.99 9.80 3.43
N LYS A 270 18.76 8.96 2.72
CA LYS A 270 18.51 8.54 1.31
C LYS A 270 18.38 7.03 1.06
N ASP A 271 18.09 6.21 2.06
CA ASP A 271 18.14 4.74 1.91
C ASP A 271 17.16 4.10 0.90
N HIS A 272 16.23 4.88 0.36
CA HIS A 272 15.19 4.36 -0.52
C HIS A 272 15.29 4.89 -1.96
N MET A 273 16.35 5.59 -2.33
CA MET A 273 16.52 6.17 -3.68
C MET A 273 17.38 5.26 -4.56
N LYS A 274 16.81 4.14 -5.04
CA LYS A 274 17.54 3.25 -5.95
C LYS A 274 17.53 3.76 -7.38
N ARG A 275 16.33 3.99 -7.93
CA ARG A 275 16.14 4.44 -9.32
C ARG A 275 15.45 5.79 -9.39
N VAL A 276 14.52 6.06 -8.47
CA VAL A 276 13.71 7.27 -8.46
C VAL A 276 14.26 8.27 -7.45
N THR A 277 14.72 9.41 -7.95
CA THR A 277 15.27 10.52 -7.17
C THR A 277 14.40 11.77 -7.27
N TRP A 278 14.56 12.68 -6.30
CA TRP A 278 13.88 13.98 -6.36
C TRP A 278 14.56 14.92 -7.38
N THR A 279 13.78 15.69 -8.13
CA THR A 279 14.31 16.78 -8.96
C THR A 279 15.09 17.79 -8.08
N PRO A 280 16.25 18.30 -8.52
CA PRO A 280 16.96 19.34 -7.79
C PRO A 280 16.05 20.56 -7.55
N GLY A 281 16.23 21.24 -6.41
CA GLY A 281 15.38 22.38 -6.01
C GLY A 281 14.06 22.03 -5.30
N THR A 282 13.69 20.75 -5.21
CA THR A 282 12.53 20.33 -4.39
C THR A 282 12.82 20.55 -2.90
N PRO A 283 11.97 21.28 -2.15
CA PRO A 283 12.23 21.58 -0.74
C PRO A 283 11.98 20.35 0.14
N LEU A 284 12.74 20.23 1.24
CA LEU A 284 12.76 19.06 2.13
C LEU A 284 11.37 18.69 2.67
N ARG A 285 10.52 19.68 2.96
CA ARG A 285 9.14 19.44 3.43
C ARG A 285 8.30 18.64 2.43
N TYR A 286 8.44 18.93 1.13
CA TYR A 286 7.69 18.23 0.09
C TYR A 286 8.23 16.82 -0.13
N ARG A 287 9.55 16.64 -0.02
CA ARG A 287 10.20 15.32 -0.06
C ARG A 287 9.67 14.45 1.07
N TRP A 288 9.76 14.93 2.30
CA TRP A 288 9.27 14.20 3.47
C TRP A 288 7.80 13.84 3.35
N LEU A 289 6.93 14.77 2.92
CA LEU A 289 5.50 14.51 2.81
C LEU A 289 5.18 13.42 1.76
N ARG A 290 5.84 13.49 0.60
CA ARG A 290 5.64 12.57 -0.54
C ARG A 290 6.62 11.39 -0.58
N GLU A 291 7.37 11.15 0.49
CA GLU A 291 8.39 10.09 0.49
C GLU A 291 7.81 8.69 0.23
N GLU A 292 6.62 8.39 0.75
CA GLU A 292 5.94 7.10 0.52
C GLU A 292 5.52 6.94 -0.95
N GLU A 293 5.08 8.03 -1.58
CA GLU A 293 4.71 8.05 -2.99
C GLU A 293 5.94 7.80 -3.88
N ARG A 294 7.08 8.41 -3.54
CA ARG A 294 8.35 8.17 -4.23
C ARG A 294 8.83 6.72 -4.03
N ALA A 295 8.80 6.20 -2.80
CA ALA A 295 9.21 4.82 -2.51
C ALA A 295 8.33 3.79 -3.25
N ALA A 296 7.03 4.04 -3.36
CA ALA A 296 6.12 3.23 -4.16
C ALA A 296 6.47 3.26 -5.65
N LEU A 297 6.78 4.44 -6.21
CA LEU A 297 7.21 4.58 -7.60
C LEU A 297 8.58 3.93 -7.86
N ASP A 298 9.49 4.01 -6.91
CA ASP A 298 10.79 3.32 -6.95
C ASP A 298 10.60 1.80 -7.00
N ALA A 299 9.70 1.25 -6.18
CA ALA A 299 9.37 -0.17 -6.21
C ALA A 299 8.77 -0.61 -7.55
N VAL A 300 7.90 0.21 -8.15
CA VAL A 300 7.35 -0.04 -9.50
C VAL A 300 8.46 0.02 -10.55
N ALA A 301 9.31 1.04 -10.53
CA ALA A 301 10.43 1.19 -11.46
C ALA A 301 11.40 -0.01 -11.37
N CYS A 302 11.79 -0.42 -10.16
CA CYS A 302 12.64 -1.59 -9.95
C CYS A 302 12.00 -2.91 -10.42
N ALA A 303 10.68 -3.01 -10.40
CA ALA A 303 9.99 -4.23 -10.83
C ALA A 303 9.72 -4.28 -12.33
N TRP A 304 9.58 -3.12 -12.97
CA TRP A 304 9.27 -3.01 -14.40
C TRP A 304 10.51 -2.98 -15.27
N GLY A 305 11.57 -2.32 -14.80
CA GLY A 305 12.85 -2.29 -15.50
C GLY A 305 13.71 -3.53 -15.23
N PHE A 306 14.94 -3.49 -15.74
CA PHE A 306 15.95 -4.48 -15.48
C PHE A 306 16.26 -4.54 -13.98
N ARG A 307 16.61 -5.75 -13.53
CA ARG A 307 17.05 -5.99 -12.15
C ARG A 307 18.53 -5.72 -11.97
N GLU A 308 19.28 -5.80 -13.07
CA GLU A 308 20.71 -5.60 -13.10
C GLU A 308 21.06 -4.11 -13.13
N GLU A 309 21.87 -3.66 -12.16
CA GLU A 309 22.20 -2.24 -11.96
C GLU A 309 22.93 -1.63 -13.16
N PHE A 310 23.84 -2.38 -13.79
CA PHE A 310 24.60 -1.95 -14.97
C PHE A 310 23.75 -1.78 -16.24
N ARG A 311 22.52 -2.30 -16.27
CA ARG A 311 21.60 -2.18 -17.42
C ARG A 311 20.53 -1.11 -17.22
N HIS A 312 20.51 -0.47 -16.06
CA HIS A 312 19.63 0.66 -15.85
C HIS A 312 19.91 1.73 -16.92
N GLY A 313 18.87 2.43 -17.38
CA GLY A 313 18.97 3.45 -18.42
C GLY A 313 18.96 2.95 -19.87
N GLU A 314 19.23 1.68 -20.15
CA GLU A 314 19.08 1.07 -21.49
C GLU A 314 17.61 0.73 -21.84
N GLU A 315 16.72 0.88 -20.86
CA GLU A 315 15.32 0.49 -20.97
C GLU A 315 14.54 1.40 -21.91
N THR A 316 13.91 0.78 -22.89
CA THR A 316 13.09 1.43 -23.92
C THR A 316 11.73 0.76 -23.99
N GLY A 317 10.69 1.54 -24.30
CA GLY A 317 9.33 1.04 -24.43
C GLY A 317 8.30 2.10 -24.03
N ALA A 318 7.12 2.04 -24.65
CA ALA A 318 6.04 3.00 -24.41
C ALA A 318 5.63 3.09 -22.93
N ASP A 319 5.54 1.95 -22.26
CA ASP A 319 5.21 1.86 -20.83
C ASP A 319 6.29 2.50 -19.95
N TRP A 320 7.56 2.33 -20.33
CA TRP A 320 8.71 2.86 -19.59
C TRP A 320 8.86 4.37 -19.77
N GLU A 321 8.65 4.86 -21.00
CA GLU A 321 8.62 6.29 -21.30
C GLU A 321 7.43 6.97 -20.63
N GLY A 322 6.25 6.36 -20.66
CA GLY A 322 5.08 6.84 -19.93
C GLY A 322 5.32 6.93 -18.42
N LEU A 323 6.03 5.96 -17.85
CA LEU A 323 6.44 5.97 -16.44
C LEU A 323 7.43 7.11 -16.14
N LYS A 324 8.41 7.37 -17.02
CA LYS A 324 9.33 8.51 -16.92
C LYS A 324 8.57 9.84 -16.96
N GLU A 325 7.65 10.01 -17.91
CA GLU A 325 6.85 11.22 -18.06
C GLU A 325 5.97 11.45 -16.80
N TYR A 326 5.29 10.40 -16.34
CA TYR A 326 4.47 10.43 -15.13
C TYR A 326 5.25 10.86 -13.89
N MET A 327 6.48 10.37 -13.72
CA MET A 327 7.37 10.81 -12.64
C MET A 327 7.85 12.25 -12.81
N GLY A 328 8.14 12.65 -14.04
CA GLY A 328 8.53 14.02 -14.40
C GLY A 328 7.51 15.06 -13.93
N TYR A 329 6.21 14.81 -14.19
CA TYR A 329 5.12 15.68 -13.69
C TYR A 329 5.09 15.80 -12.16
N ARG A 330 5.63 14.82 -11.43
CA ARG A 330 5.62 14.77 -9.96
C ARG A 330 6.92 15.28 -9.33
N GLN A 331 7.81 15.91 -10.10
CA GLN A 331 9.13 16.39 -9.65
C GLN A 331 10.03 15.25 -9.15
N MET A 332 9.94 14.11 -9.82
CA MET A 332 10.79 12.96 -9.62
C MET A 332 11.52 12.66 -10.93
N ILE A 333 12.76 12.20 -10.81
CA ILE A 333 13.60 11.83 -11.94
C ILE A 333 13.89 10.34 -11.80
N LEU A 334 13.52 9.58 -12.82
CA LEU A 334 13.87 8.19 -12.99
C LEU A 334 15.27 8.09 -13.60
N ASP A 335 16.12 7.24 -13.02
CA ASP A 335 17.48 6.92 -13.45
C ASP A 335 18.31 8.20 -13.70
N ARG A 336 18.65 8.89 -12.61
CA ARG A 336 19.57 10.02 -12.72
C ARG A 336 20.97 9.51 -13.04
N VAL A 337 21.53 10.04 -14.13
CA VAL A 337 22.90 9.73 -14.63
C VAL A 337 23.96 9.73 -13.53
N GLU A 338 23.93 10.72 -12.63
CA GLU A 338 24.88 10.85 -11.50
C GLU A 338 24.90 9.66 -10.52
N PHE A 339 23.83 8.86 -10.47
CA PHE A 339 23.70 7.71 -9.56
C PHE A 339 23.72 6.37 -10.30
N MET A 340 24.00 6.38 -11.61
CA MET A 340 24.13 5.16 -12.38
C MET A 340 25.55 4.62 -12.29
N GLU A 341 25.65 3.31 -12.06
CA GLU A 341 26.92 2.61 -11.98
C GLU A 341 27.67 2.73 -13.32
N GLY A 342 28.95 3.15 -13.28
CA GLY A 342 29.80 3.30 -14.47
C GLY A 342 29.77 4.66 -15.18
N MET A 343 29.01 5.64 -14.68
CA MET A 343 28.95 7.01 -15.24
C MET A 343 29.58 8.10 -14.34
N SER A 344 30.43 7.72 -13.38
CA SER A 344 31.15 8.64 -12.46
C SER A 344 32.62 8.82 -12.80
#